data_AF-A0A920BBM2-F1
#
_entry.id   AF-A0A920BBM2-F1
#
_cell.length_a   1.000
_cell.length_b   1.000
_cell.length_c   1.000
_cell.angle_alpha   90.00
_cell.angle_beta   90.00
_cell.angle_gamma   90.00
#
_symmetry.space_group_name_H-M   'P 1'
#
loop_
_entity.id
_entity.type
_entity.pdbx_description
1 polymer ?
#
loop_
_entity_poly.entity_id
_entity_poly.type
_entity_poly.pdbx_seq_one_letter_code
_entity_poly.pdbx_strand_id
1 'polypeptide(L)'
;MSLELNHLHRGYIPINTSTDVNSKFENIENPNQSASFMMMREDSHEDPSIFLSGPNQWPSLEGFRETLETYHRSMKELGFKLMKLAVLSFGAEPDEILDAFHTPQPGSGCFIILPVPGHFRRESMAPRPTWILAA
;
A
#
# COMPACT_ATOMS: atom_id res chain seq x y z
N MET A 1 -20.13 9.95 7.98
CA MET A 1 -19.30 9.10 7.11
C MET A 1 -18.57 8.12 8.01
N SER A 2 -18.73 6.80 7.79
CA SER A 2 -17.90 5.79 8.48
C SER A 2 -16.49 5.84 7.87
N LEU A 3 -15.45 5.62 8.67
CA LEU A 3 -14.08 5.48 8.16
C LEU A 3 -13.82 4.03 7.70
N GLU A 4 -14.70 3.08 7.99
CA GLU A 4 -14.52 1.68 7.59
C GLU A 4 -14.40 1.50 6.07
N LEU A 5 -13.68 0.45 5.68
CA LEU A 5 -13.47 0.10 4.28
C LEU A 5 -14.80 0.04 3.51
N ASN A 6 -14.92 0.84 2.45
CA ASN A 6 -16.13 0.88 1.63
C ASN A 6 -16.04 0.00 0.37
N HIS A 7 -17.11 -0.03 -0.44
CA HIS A 7 -17.17 -0.80 -1.69
C HIS A 7 -16.18 -0.32 -2.76
N LEU A 8 -15.65 0.90 -2.61
CA LEU A 8 -14.62 1.47 -3.46
C LEU A 8 -13.21 1.18 -2.92
N HIS A 9 -13.07 0.34 -1.90
CA HIS A 9 -11.78 0.01 -1.26
C HIS A 9 -11.05 1.26 -0.73
N ARG A 10 -11.79 2.20 -0.15
CA ARG A 10 -11.21 3.34 0.59
C ARG A 10 -11.48 3.15 2.08
N GLY A 11 -10.64 3.72 2.93
CA GLY A 11 -10.89 3.76 4.37
C GLY A 11 -10.05 2.80 5.21
N TYR A 12 -10.45 2.61 6.44
CA TYR A 12 -9.76 1.91 7.51
C TYR A 12 -10.14 0.43 7.55
N ILE A 13 -9.13 -0.42 7.65
CA ILE A 13 -9.25 -1.85 7.87
C ILE A 13 -8.75 -2.12 9.29
N PRO A 14 -9.64 -2.56 10.21
CA PRO A 14 -9.24 -2.90 11.56
C PRO A 14 -8.24 -4.07 11.62
N ILE A 15 -7.54 -4.17 12.74
CA ILE A 15 -6.71 -5.34 13.02
C ILE A 15 -7.57 -6.62 13.06
N ASN A 16 -7.02 -7.71 12.56
CA ASN A 16 -7.61 -9.06 12.58
C ASN A 16 -8.91 -9.24 11.80
N THR A 17 -9.26 -8.31 10.90
CA THR A 17 -10.49 -8.41 10.08
C THR A 17 -10.23 -8.82 8.64
N SER A 18 -8.97 -8.92 8.20
CA SER A 18 -8.60 -9.40 6.86
C SER A 18 -7.77 -10.68 6.96
N THR A 19 -8.08 -11.71 6.17
CA THR A 19 -7.30 -12.96 6.11
C THR A 19 -6.93 -13.23 4.65
N ASP A 20 -5.63 -13.19 4.34
CA ASP A 20 -5.12 -13.49 3.00
C ASP A 20 -4.90 -15.00 2.85
N VAL A 21 -5.85 -15.69 2.23
CA VAL A 21 -5.83 -17.16 2.04
C VAL A 21 -5.10 -17.62 0.77
N ASN A 22 -4.11 -16.85 0.29
CA ASN A 22 -3.49 -17.05 -1.04
C ASN A 22 -2.24 -17.95 -1.07
N SER A 23 -1.89 -18.65 0.00
CA SER A 23 -0.75 -19.58 0.00
C SER A 23 -1.18 -21.00 -0.36
N LYS A 24 -0.59 -21.55 -1.42
CA LYS A 24 -0.71 -22.98 -1.76
C LYS A 24 0.09 -23.89 -0.83
N PHE A 25 0.99 -23.31 -0.03
CA PHE A 25 1.99 -24.05 0.76
C PHE A 25 1.72 -24.01 2.26
N GLU A 26 0.91 -23.06 2.73
CA GLU A 26 0.50 -22.98 4.13
C GLU A 26 -0.99 -22.64 4.25
N ASN A 27 -1.67 -23.31 5.17
CA ASN A 27 -3.01 -22.93 5.58
C ASN A 27 -2.90 -21.70 6.50
N ILE A 28 -3.10 -20.51 5.94
CA ILE A 28 -3.03 -19.26 6.69
C ILE A 28 -4.35 -19.05 7.42
N GLU A 29 -4.41 -19.51 8.68
CA GLU A 29 -5.59 -19.34 9.55
C GLU A 29 -5.56 -18.03 10.34
N ASN A 30 -4.38 -17.39 10.45
CA ASN A 30 -4.19 -16.20 11.27
C ASN A 30 -4.60 -14.94 10.50
N PRO A 31 -5.57 -14.16 11.00
CA PRO A 31 -5.91 -12.87 10.43
C PRO A 31 -4.72 -11.91 10.43
N ASN A 32 -4.74 -10.94 9.51
CA ASN A 32 -3.78 -9.87 9.42
C ASN A 32 -3.68 -9.11 10.75
N GLN A 33 -2.49 -9.16 11.36
CA GLN A 33 -2.19 -8.55 12.66
C GLN A 33 -1.87 -7.05 12.56
N SER A 34 -2.27 -6.40 11.48
CA SER A 34 -2.10 -4.96 11.28
C SER A 34 -3.44 -4.27 11.09
N ALA A 35 -3.53 -3.04 11.60
CA ALA A 35 -4.54 -2.09 11.16
C ALA A 35 -3.98 -1.33 9.95
N SER A 36 -4.84 -0.97 9.00
CA SER A 36 -4.39 -0.24 7.81
C SER A 36 -5.39 0.79 7.33
N PHE A 37 -4.89 1.74 6.55
CA PHE A 37 -5.69 2.75 5.88
C PHE A 37 -5.41 2.67 4.37
N MET A 38 -6.48 2.52 3.59
CA MET A 38 -6.44 2.43 2.14
C MET A 38 -6.89 3.76 1.54
N MET A 39 -5.95 4.41 0.86
CA MET A 39 -6.17 5.61 0.06
C MET A 39 -5.89 5.23 -1.38
N MET A 40 -6.75 5.61 -2.32
CA MET A 40 -6.43 5.46 -3.74
C MET A 40 -6.47 6.79 -4.46
N ARG A 41 -6.46 6.75 -5.80
CA ARG A 41 -6.65 7.95 -6.62
C ARG A 41 -7.87 8.72 -6.13
N GLU A 42 -7.68 10.02 -5.89
CA GLU A 42 -8.73 10.93 -5.47
C GLU A 42 -9.56 11.32 -6.69
N ASP A 43 -10.87 11.07 -6.65
CA ASP A 43 -11.84 11.56 -7.63
C ASP A 43 -12.95 12.32 -6.90
N SER A 44 -13.47 13.41 -7.49
CA SER A 44 -14.52 14.22 -6.85
C SER A 44 -15.86 13.50 -6.68
N HIS A 45 -16.11 12.48 -7.50
CA HIS A 45 -17.32 11.67 -7.53
C HIS A 45 -17.02 10.27 -8.05
N GLU A 46 -17.85 9.30 -7.69
CA GLU A 46 -17.85 7.96 -8.28
C GLU A 46 -18.34 8.05 -9.74
N ASP A 47 -17.53 7.52 -10.66
CA ASP A 47 -17.83 7.38 -12.08
C ASP A 47 -18.00 5.88 -12.41
N PRO A 48 -19.21 5.42 -12.77
CA PRO A 48 -19.48 4.02 -13.07
C PRO A 48 -18.64 3.45 -14.24
N SER A 49 -18.13 4.30 -15.13
CA SER A 49 -17.26 3.89 -16.23
C SER A 49 -15.83 3.62 -15.80
N ILE A 50 -15.46 4.04 -14.58
CA ILE A 50 -14.13 3.92 -14.03
C ILE A 50 -14.19 3.08 -12.75
N PHE A 51 -13.71 1.83 -12.85
CA PHE A 51 -13.67 0.87 -11.76
C PHE A 51 -13.03 1.46 -10.48
N LEU A 52 -13.68 1.38 -9.31
CA LEU A 52 -13.17 1.91 -8.03
C LEU A 52 -12.85 3.43 -8.00
N SER A 53 -13.43 4.21 -8.92
CA SER A 53 -13.36 5.68 -8.85
C SER A 53 -14.21 6.22 -7.71
N GLY A 54 -13.83 7.38 -7.19
CA GLY A 54 -14.57 8.09 -6.15
C GLY A 54 -13.66 8.74 -5.11
N PRO A 55 -14.26 9.52 -4.19
CA PRO A 55 -13.52 10.25 -3.18
C PRO A 55 -12.94 9.32 -2.12
N ASN A 56 -11.77 9.68 -1.58
CA ASN A 56 -11.22 8.98 -0.41
C ASN A 56 -12.01 9.34 0.87
N GLN A 57 -11.97 8.45 1.86
CA GLN A 57 -12.53 8.69 3.19
C GLN A 57 -11.45 9.27 4.10
N TRP A 58 -11.58 10.53 4.49
CA TRP A 58 -10.60 11.21 5.32
C TRP A 58 -11.06 11.32 6.78
N PRO A 59 -10.24 10.92 7.77
CA PRO A 59 -10.55 11.18 9.16
C PRO A 59 -10.37 12.66 9.49
N SER A 60 -11.12 13.16 10.48
CA SER A 60 -10.94 14.52 11.02
C SER A 60 -9.73 14.59 11.96
N LEU A 61 -8.55 14.26 11.43
CA LEU A 61 -7.27 14.29 12.13
C LEU A 61 -6.36 15.32 11.43
N GLU A 62 -5.90 16.31 12.19
CA GLU A 62 -5.06 17.39 11.68
C GLU A 62 -3.78 16.82 11.01
N GLY A 63 -3.51 17.28 9.79
CA GLY A 63 -2.32 16.90 9.02
C GLY A 63 -2.36 15.50 8.41
N PHE A 64 -3.38 14.69 8.69
CA PHE A 64 -3.42 13.30 8.21
C PHE A 64 -3.53 13.26 6.68
N ARG A 65 -4.49 13.97 6.11
CA ARG A 65 -4.71 14.01 4.66
C ARG A 65 -3.49 14.58 3.94
N GLU A 66 -3.00 15.71 4.40
CA GLU A 66 -1.91 16.46 3.78
C GLU A 66 -0.62 15.63 3.76
N THR A 67 -0.35 14.90 4.85
CA THR A 67 0.81 14.00 4.95
C THR A 67 0.71 12.85 3.93
N LEU A 68 -0.46 12.22 3.82
CA LEU A 68 -0.63 11.08 2.91
C LEU A 68 -0.64 11.49 1.44
N GLU A 69 -1.28 12.60 1.09
CA GLU A 69 -1.24 13.14 -0.27
C GLU A 69 0.18 13.55 -0.67
N THR A 70 0.95 14.12 0.26
CA THR A 70 2.37 14.46 0.05
C THR A 70 3.19 13.19 -0.18
N TYR A 71 3.05 12.19 0.70
CA TYR A 71 3.74 10.91 0.55
C TYR A 71 3.41 10.24 -0.78
N HIS A 72 2.14 10.17 -1.15
CA HIS A 72 1.70 9.57 -2.42
C HIS A 72 2.31 10.27 -3.63
N ARG A 73 2.34 11.61 -3.63
CA ARG A 73 2.96 12.38 -4.71
C ARG A 73 4.46 12.09 -4.81
N SER A 74 5.17 12.10 -3.69
CA SER A 74 6.61 11.79 -3.67
C SER A 74 6.92 10.37 -4.14
N MET A 75 6.12 9.39 -3.73
CA MET A 75 6.29 8.00 -4.15
C MET A 75 5.94 7.81 -5.63
N LYS A 76 4.92 8.51 -6.15
CA LYS A 76 4.60 8.54 -7.57
C LYS A 76 5.77 9.09 -8.37
N GLU A 77 6.30 10.25 -8.01
CA GLU A 77 7.46 10.85 -8.67
C GLU A 77 8.69 9.93 -8.66
N LEU A 78 8.96 9.28 -7.53
CA LEU A 78 10.03 8.30 -7.43
C LEU A 78 9.80 7.11 -8.37
N GLY A 79 8.59 6.55 -8.39
CA GLY A 79 8.22 5.44 -9.27
C GLY A 79 8.43 5.78 -10.75
N PHE A 80 8.03 6.97 -11.19
CA PHE A 80 8.27 7.45 -12.55
C PHE A 80 9.76 7.56 -12.88
N LYS A 81 10.58 8.07 -11.96
CA LYS A 81 12.04 8.15 -12.15
C LYS A 81 12.66 6.76 -12.30
N LEU A 82 12.26 5.80 -11.47
CA LEU A 82 12.75 4.42 -11.55
C LEU A 82 12.32 3.74 -12.85
N MET A 83 11.06 3.91 -13.27
CA MET A 83 10.55 3.37 -14.53
C MET A 83 11.29 3.96 -15.73
N LYS A 84 11.55 5.27 -15.73
CA LYS A 84 12.35 5.92 -16.77
C LYS A 84 13.74 5.29 -16.89
N LEU A 85 14.42 5.07 -15.75
CA LEU A 85 15.74 4.41 -15.74
C LEU A 85 15.68 2.97 -16.27
N ALA A 86 14.65 2.21 -15.90
CA ALA A 86 14.44 0.86 -16.40
C ALA A 86 14.24 0.85 -17.93
N VAL A 87 13.37 1.73 -18.46
CA VAL A 87 13.13 1.83 -19.91
C VAL A 87 14.41 2.18 -20.67
N LEU A 88 15.16 3.18 -20.19
CA LEU A 88 16.46 3.54 -20.78
C LEU A 88 17.46 2.38 -20.76
N SER A 89 17.46 1.56 -19.70
CA SER A 89 18.37 0.40 -19.61
C SER A 89 18.11 -0.67 -20.66
N PHE A 90 16.91 -0.73 -21.22
CA PHE A 90 16.54 -1.61 -22.33
C PHE A 90 16.74 -0.98 -23.71
N GLY A 91 17.24 0.26 -23.79
CA GLY A 91 17.44 0.98 -25.05
C GLY A 91 16.14 1.40 -25.73
N ALA A 92 15.05 1.51 -24.98
CA ALA A 92 13.75 1.99 -25.47
C ALA A 92 13.54 3.48 -25.14
N GLU A 93 12.65 4.12 -25.89
CA GLU A 93 12.28 5.52 -25.67
C GLU A 93 11.31 5.66 -24.49
N PRO A 94 11.66 6.41 -23.42
CA PRO A 94 10.83 6.51 -22.22
C PRO A 94 9.44 7.08 -22.48
N ASP A 95 9.32 8.12 -23.29
CA ASP A 95 8.07 8.87 -23.42
C ASP A 95 6.94 8.00 -24.00
N GLU A 96 7.27 7.10 -24.94
CA GLU A 96 6.30 6.15 -25.52
C GLU A 96 5.69 5.19 -24.49
N ILE A 97 6.43 4.87 -23.43
CA ILE A 97 5.99 3.92 -22.39
C ILE A 97 5.40 4.66 -21.19
N LEU A 98 6.03 5.76 -20.75
CA LEU A 98 5.63 6.51 -19.57
C LEU A 98 4.28 7.23 -19.76
N ASP A 99 3.92 7.58 -21.00
CA ASP A 99 2.61 8.17 -21.32
C ASP A 99 1.44 7.31 -20.88
N ALA A 100 1.57 5.98 -20.95
CA ALA A 100 0.55 5.04 -20.49
C ALA A 100 0.28 5.13 -18.97
N PHE A 101 1.20 5.71 -18.19
CA PHE A 101 1.12 5.81 -16.74
C PHE A 101 0.75 7.21 -16.24
N HIS A 102 0.74 8.22 -17.13
CA HIS A 102 0.41 9.60 -16.75
C HIS A 102 -1.01 9.73 -16.19
N THR A 103 -1.97 8.98 -16.76
CA THR A 103 -3.30 8.82 -16.19
C THR A 103 -3.21 7.78 -15.08
N PRO A 104 -3.42 8.13 -13.80
CA PRO A 104 -3.39 7.14 -12.73
C PRO A 104 -4.52 6.15 -12.97
N GLN A 105 -4.15 4.88 -13.13
CA GLN A 105 -5.10 3.79 -13.21
C GLN A 105 -5.93 3.76 -11.92
N PRO A 106 -7.18 3.27 -11.95
CA PRO A 106 -8.07 3.38 -10.80
C PRO A 106 -7.56 2.62 -9.55
N GLY A 107 -6.64 1.67 -9.73
CA GLY A 107 -5.92 0.97 -8.65
C GLY A 107 -4.69 1.69 -8.09
N SER A 108 -4.36 2.91 -8.55
CA SER A 108 -3.16 3.65 -8.12
C SER A 108 -3.38 4.23 -6.73
N GLY A 109 -3.14 3.41 -5.70
CA GLY A 109 -3.34 3.81 -4.31
C GLY A 109 -2.17 3.53 -3.40
N CYS A 110 -2.25 4.12 -2.21
CA CYS A 110 -1.36 3.88 -1.10
C CYS A 110 -2.08 3.00 -0.06
N PHE A 111 -1.48 1.87 0.26
CA PHE A 111 -1.85 1.05 1.40
C PHE A 111 -0.91 1.35 2.56
N ILE A 112 -1.45 1.82 3.67
CA ILE A 112 -0.66 2.26 4.81
C ILE A 112 -0.92 1.35 5.99
N ILE A 113 0.13 0.69 6.46
CA ILE A 113 0.10 -0.07 7.69
C ILE A 113 0.23 0.91 8.85
N LEU A 114 -0.80 0.96 9.69
CA LEU A 114 -0.82 1.80 10.88
C LEU A 114 -0.19 1.05 12.05
N PRO A 115 0.60 1.73 12.90
CA PRO A 115 1.17 1.08 14.08
C PRO A 115 0.05 0.66 15.04
N VAL A 116 0.04 -0.61 15.44
CA VAL A 116 -0.85 -1.14 16.47
C VAL A 116 -0.06 -1.31 17.78
N PRO A 117 -0.44 -0.64 18.88
CA PRO A 117 0.23 -0.81 20.16
C PRO A 117 0.15 -2.26 20.64
N GLY A 118 1.28 -2.86 21.01
CA GLY A 118 1.34 -4.14 21.71
C GLY A 118 1.58 -5.40 20.86
N HIS A 119 1.74 -5.30 19.54
CA HIS A 119 2.05 -6.44 18.65
C HIS A 119 3.32 -6.20 17.82
N PHE A 120 4.36 -5.63 18.44
CA PHE A 120 5.71 -5.87 17.93
C PHE A 120 6.01 -7.34 18.24
N ARG A 121 6.18 -8.18 17.21
CA ARG A 121 6.64 -9.55 17.39
C ARG A 121 7.94 -9.47 18.20
N ARG A 122 7.91 -9.85 19.48
CA ARG A 122 9.13 -10.36 20.13
C ARG A 122 9.43 -11.61 19.31
N GLU A 123 10.31 -11.47 18.32
CA GLU A 123 11.02 -12.63 17.83
C GLU A 123 11.57 -13.30 19.08
N SER A 124 11.03 -14.47 19.42
CA SER A 124 11.76 -15.38 20.26
C SER A 124 13.08 -15.59 19.54
N MET A 125 14.14 -14.93 19.99
CA MET A 125 15.49 -15.28 19.62
C MET A 125 15.61 -16.76 19.98
N ALA A 126 15.46 -17.63 18.99
CA ALA A 126 15.95 -18.99 19.09
C ALA A 126 17.42 -18.86 19.52
N PRO A 127 17.89 -19.63 20.51
CA PRO A 127 19.28 -19.53 20.95
C PRO A 127 20.18 -19.72 19.73
N ARG A 128 21.05 -18.72 19.49
CA ARG A 128 22.00 -18.74 18.37
C ARG A 128 22.82 -20.04 18.48
N PRO A 129 22.95 -20.84 17.40
CA PRO A 129 23.85 -21.97 17.44
C PRO A 129 25.29 -21.44 17.54
N THR A 130 25.94 -21.70 18.68
CA THR A 130 27.38 -21.51 18.85
C THR A 130 28.11 -22.56 18.03
N TRP A 131 28.48 -22.20 16.80
CA TRP A 131 29.55 -22.85 16.07
C TRP A 131 30.39 -21.78 15.38
N ILE A 132 31.71 -21.97 15.40
CA ILE A 132 32.80 -21.13 14.84
C ILE A 132 33.47 -20.19 15.87
N LEU A 133 34.30 -20.80 16.72
CA LEU A 133 35.67 -20.33 16.97
C LEU A 133 36.58 -21.57 16.98
N ALA A 134 37.16 -21.86 15.82
CA ALA A 134 38.33 -22.72 15.68
C ALA A 134 39.06 -22.29 14.40
N ALA A 135 39.99 -21.36 14.57
CA ALA A 135 41.17 -21.15 13.75
C ALA A 135 42.22 -20.48 14.65
#